data_AF-A0A7H0HDX7-F1
#
_entry.id   AF-A0A7H0HDX7-F1
#
_cell.length_a   1.000
_cell.length_b   1.000
_cell.length_c   1.000
_cell.angle_alpha   90.00
_cell.angle_beta   90.00
_cell.angle_gamma   90.00
#
_symmetry.space_group_name_H-M   'P 1'
#
loop_
_entity.id
_entity.type
_entity.pdbx_description
1 polymer ?
#
loop_
_entity_poly.entity_id
_entity_poly.type
_entity_poly.pdbx_seq_one_letter_code
_entity_poly.pdbx_strand_id
1 'polypeptide(L)'
;MPAHAQRPALRTAAPPRLAQKLDLLCRLGLGLAPIAPDVCAVLRQLVGADAAALFWLDEHGIPEGFFHEDSPASAQNLFLNEFERLFVGEHETNVFALAQPQGRPVGRLLAPDARYFRSNTYNLLVRASGHRHTLDLRVEVQGPTGPVTRAVVALFRAPGRAFGDAEAALLTRALPSLQRAFAPGGVRPLQAQPPQGANGHVVLDAASGHPVLADDAAIALLQRAGLRGLGLQHNPLGTALPPDLLHRLKARPGQSSHLPVPGGILQAQAHALHATPGSAAQVLLTLQLQRPRQIDVVHRVLQLPLTPLQHEIAALAGLGHARADCTARTGVSNAALKKHLATILDVAGASDWGALAQHLRT
;
A
#
# COMPACT_ATOMS: atom_id res chain seq x y z
N MET A 1 29.16 0.16 49.48
CA MET A 1 28.74 1.02 48.35
C MET A 1 29.46 0.55 47.09
N PRO A 2 28.83 0.51 45.90
CA PRO A 2 27.41 0.66 45.57
C PRO A 2 26.79 -0.60 44.96
N ALA A 3 25.46 -0.67 45.07
CA ALA A 3 24.60 -1.70 44.50
C ALA A 3 24.52 -1.60 42.97
N HIS A 4 24.64 -2.75 42.29
CA HIS A 4 24.28 -2.87 40.88
C HIS A 4 22.75 -2.74 40.73
N ALA A 5 22.29 -1.52 40.46
CA ALA A 5 20.94 -1.28 39.99
C ALA A 5 20.80 -1.91 38.59
N GLN A 6 20.12 -3.06 38.51
CA GLN A 6 19.53 -3.56 37.26
C GLN A 6 18.55 -2.50 36.75
N ARG A 7 18.93 -1.81 35.67
CA ARG A 7 18.01 -0.97 34.92
C ARG A 7 16.92 -1.87 34.34
N PRO A 8 15.62 -1.58 34.58
CA PRO A 8 14.56 -2.35 33.96
C PRO A 8 14.64 -2.16 32.44
N ALA A 9 14.57 -3.27 31.72
CA ALA A 9 14.43 -3.28 30.27
C ALA A 9 13.24 -2.38 29.88
N LEU A 10 13.53 -1.28 29.19
CA LEU A 10 12.52 -0.43 28.58
C LEU A 10 11.70 -1.31 27.64
N ARG A 11 10.51 -1.72 28.10
CA ARG A 11 9.43 -2.21 27.25
C ARG A 11 9.15 -1.11 26.23
N THR A 12 9.76 -1.18 25.07
CA THR A 12 9.47 -0.30 23.93
C THR A 12 8.10 -0.71 23.39
N ALA A 13 7.04 -0.30 24.07
CA ALA A 13 5.72 -0.28 23.48
C ALA A 13 5.78 0.66 22.27
N ALA A 14 5.24 0.21 21.14
CA ALA A 14 4.88 1.10 20.05
C ALA A 14 4.07 2.28 20.59
N PRO A 15 4.27 3.53 20.12
CA PRO A 15 3.37 4.62 20.48
C PRO A 15 1.94 4.18 20.18
N PRO A 16 1.02 4.12 21.18
CA PRO A 16 -0.31 3.53 21.01
C PRO A 16 -1.09 4.07 19.81
N ARG A 17 -0.84 5.34 19.46
CA ARG A 17 -1.45 6.04 18.33
C ARG A 17 -1.00 5.51 16.95
N LEU A 18 0.26 5.12 16.78
CA LEU A 18 0.77 4.58 15.50
C LEU A 18 0.24 3.17 15.25
N ALA A 19 0.27 2.32 16.29
CA ALA A 19 -0.32 0.98 16.23
C ALA A 19 -1.81 1.06 15.90
N GLN A 20 -2.54 1.99 16.52
CA GLN A 20 -3.94 2.24 16.18
C GLN A 20 -4.12 2.72 14.73
N LYS A 21 -3.32 3.68 14.26
CA LYS A 21 -3.42 4.17 12.87
C LYS A 21 -3.25 3.02 11.89
N LEU A 22 -2.24 2.17 12.08
CA LEU A 22 -2.02 0.97 11.26
C LEU A 22 -3.25 0.07 11.29
N ASP A 23 -3.80 -0.18 12.48
CA ASP A 23 -4.95 -1.04 12.67
C ASP A 23 -6.19 -0.56 11.89
N LEU A 24 -6.53 0.72 12.00
CA LEU A 24 -7.68 1.31 11.33
C LEU A 24 -7.53 1.28 9.82
N LEU A 25 -6.34 1.59 9.29
CA LEU A 25 -6.04 1.54 7.86
C LEU A 25 -6.19 0.12 7.31
N CYS A 26 -5.60 -0.87 7.97
CA CYS A 26 -5.66 -2.25 7.49
C CYS A 26 -7.06 -2.86 7.64
N ARG A 27 -7.93 -2.34 8.51
CA ARG A 27 -9.33 -2.79 8.61
C ARG A 27 -10.25 -2.27 7.50
N LEU A 28 -9.77 -1.38 6.62
CA LEU A 28 -10.58 -0.83 5.53
C LEU A 28 -10.95 -1.88 4.46
N GLY A 29 -10.27 -3.02 4.40
CA GLY A 29 -10.54 -4.08 3.43
C GLY A 29 -10.17 -3.71 1.99
N LEU A 30 -9.29 -2.72 1.81
CA LEU A 30 -8.83 -2.23 0.50
C LEU A 30 -7.60 -3.00 -0.03
N GLY A 31 -7.07 -3.96 0.75
CA GLY A 31 -5.70 -4.45 0.54
C GLY A 31 -4.65 -3.43 0.97
N LEU A 32 -3.37 -3.78 0.80
CA LEU A 32 -2.27 -2.90 1.20
C LEU A 32 -1.88 -1.86 0.14
N ALA A 33 -2.11 -2.11 -1.15
CA ALA A 33 -1.68 -1.19 -2.21
C ALA A 33 -2.28 0.22 -2.08
N PRO A 34 -3.61 0.40 -1.89
CA PRO A 34 -4.23 1.73 -1.80
C PRO A 34 -3.74 2.55 -0.61
N ILE A 35 -3.33 1.88 0.47
CA ILE A 35 -2.86 2.49 1.72
C ILE A 35 -1.34 2.39 1.87
N ALA A 36 -0.60 1.98 0.83
CA ALA A 36 0.83 1.73 0.92
C ALA A 36 1.64 2.94 1.43
N PRO A 37 1.38 4.19 0.99
CA PRO A 37 2.09 5.35 1.52
C PRO A 37 1.87 5.54 3.03
N ASP A 38 0.63 5.40 3.50
CA ASP A 38 0.30 5.56 4.92
C ASP A 38 0.87 4.43 5.78
N VAL A 39 0.80 3.19 5.29
CA VAL A 39 1.37 2.03 5.98
C VAL A 39 2.89 2.17 6.08
N CYS A 40 3.57 2.54 4.99
CA CYS A 40 5.01 2.77 5.00
C CYS A 40 5.41 3.86 6.00
N ALA A 41 4.74 5.01 5.97
CA ALA A 41 5.00 6.10 6.90
C ALA A 41 4.81 5.68 8.37
N VAL A 42 3.75 4.91 8.66
CA VAL A 42 3.47 4.42 10.03
C VAL A 42 4.52 3.42 10.47
N LEU A 43 4.86 2.42 9.66
CA LEU A 43 5.87 1.40 10.01
C LEU A 43 7.26 2.02 10.18
N ARG A 44 7.62 2.98 9.31
CA ARG A 44 8.85 3.74 9.42
C ARG A 44 8.94 4.49 10.74
N GLN A 45 7.89 5.23 11.12
CA GLN A 45 7.85 5.95 12.40
C GLN A 45 7.82 5.01 13.61
N LEU A 46 7.11 3.88 13.50
CA LEU A 46 6.99 2.87 14.56
C LEU A 46 8.35 2.29 14.94
N VAL A 47 9.18 2.02 13.94
CA VAL A 47 10.48 1.34 14.09
C VAL A 47 11.65 2.35 14.18
N GLY A 48 11.43 3.60 13.74
CA GLY A 48 12.48 4.60 13.59
C GLY A 48 13.42 4.25 12.43
N ALA A 49 12.85 3.99 11.26
CA ALA A 49 13.58 3.79 10.01
C ALA A 49 13.69 5.12 9.22
N ASP A 50 14.58 5.17 8.24
CA ASP A 50 14.78 6.34 7.38
C ASP A 50 13.83 6.29 6.16
N ALA A 51 13.56 5.08 5.66
CA ALA A 51 12.62 4.82 4.57
C ALA A 51 11.93 3.47 4.72
N ALA A 52 10.83 3.30 4.01
CA ALA A 52 10.10 2.04 3.88
C ALA A 52 9.73 1.75 2.42
N ALA A 53 9.67 0.45 2.13
CA ALA A 53 9.08 -0.09 0.92
C ALA A 53 8.06 -1.18 1.26
N LEU A 54 7.05 -1.28 0.40
CA LEU A 54 5.99 -2.28 0.49
C LEU A 54 5.80 -2.91 -0.88
N PHE A 55 5.92 -4.22 -0.93
CA PHE A 55 5.60 -5.03 -2.10
C PHE A 55 4.33 -5.83 -1.78
N TRP A 56 3.34 -5.80 -2.67
CA TRP A 56 2.13 -6.61 -2.54
C TRP A 56 2.09 -7.70 -3.60
N LEU A 57 1.54 -8.83 -3.19
CA LEU A 57 1.50 -10.06 -3.96
C LEU A 57 0.04 -10.51 -4.13
N ASP A 58 -0.24 -11.14 -5.26
CA ASP A 58 -1.55 -11.70 -5.56
C ASP A 58 -1.87 -12.91 -4.64
N GLU A 59 -3.01 -13.55 -4.89
CA GLU A 59 -3.47 -14.73 -4.17
C GLU A 59 -2.58 -15.98 -4.34
N HIS A 60 -1.66 -15.97 -5.31
CA HIS A 60 -0.70 -17.03 -5.57
C HIS A 60 0.71 -16.70 -5.03
N GLY A 61 0.89 -15.54 -4.41
CA GLY A 61 2.21 -15.09 -3.95
C GLY A 61 3.09 -14.61 -5.11
N ILE A 62 2.51 -14.11 -6.19
CA ILE A 62 3.23 -13.46 -7.29
C ILE A 62 3.20 -11.95 -7.07
N PRO A 63 4.34 -11.23 -7.13
CA PRO A 63 4.37 -9.78 -7.02
C PRO A 63 3.51 -9.07 -8.07
N GLU A 64 2.58 -8.24 -7.61
CA GLU A 64 1.70 -7.40 -8.45
C GLU A 64 2.21 -5.97 -8.55
N GLY A 65 2.85 -5.46 -7.49
CA GLY A 65 3.38 -4.11 -7.48
C GLY A 65 4.11 -3.75 -6.20
N PHE A 66 4.59 -2.51 -6.14
CA PHE A 66 5.35 -1.98 -5.03
C PHE A 66 5.18 -0.48 -4.84
N PHE A 67 5.59 -0.03 -3.65
CA PHE A 67 5.76 1.36 -3.29
C PHE A 67 7.07 1.51 -2.52
N HIS A 68 7.82 2.58 -2.78
CA HIS A 68 9.05 2.92 -2.07
C HIS A 68 9.07 4.43 -1.79
N GLU A 69 9.38 4.84 -0.56
CA GLU A 69 9.30 6.26 -0.17
C GLU A 69 10.33 7.16 -0.86
N ASP A 70 11.57 6.69 -1.03
CA ASP A 70 12.71 7.56 -1.40
C ASP A 70 13.66 6.97 -2.46
N SER A 71 13.25 5.94 -3.20
CA SER A 71 14.10 5.39 -4.26
C SER A 71 14.34 6.44 -5.35
N PRO A 72 15.59 6.67 -5.79
CA PRO A 72 15.87 7.58 -6.89
C PRO A 72 15.28 7.03 -8.20
N ALA A 73 14.95 7.93 -9.14
CA ALA A 73 14.34 7.56 -10.43
C ALA A 73 15.15 6.51 -11.21
N SER A 74 16.49 6.54 -11.10
CA SER A 74 17.38 5.56 -11.72
C SER A 74 17.20 4.15 -11.13
N ALA A 75 17.09 4.01 -9.80
CA ALA A 75 16.86 2.73 -9.15
C ALA A 75 15.44 2.20 -9.45
N GLN A 76 14.45 3.09 -9.45
CA GLN A 76 13.08 2.72 -9.83
C GLN A 76 13.01 2.20 -11.28
N ASN A 77 13.70 2.88 -12.20
CA ASN A 77 13.77 2.47 -13.61
C ASN A 77 14.41 1.08 -13.75
N LEU A 78 15.56 0.83 -13.12
CA LEU A 78 16.20 -0.49 -13.12
C LEU A 78 15.27 -1.57 -12.57
N PHE A 79 14.63 -1.31 -11.43
CA PHE A 79 13.72 -2.29 -10.84
C PHE A 79 12.52 -2.58 -11.74
N LEU A 80 11.95 -1.57 -12.38
CA LEU A 80 10.73 -1.72 -13.19
C LEU A 80 10.99 -2.35 -14.56
N ASN A 81 12.11 -2.03 -15.19
CA ASN A 81 12.38 -2.38 -16.59
C ASN A 81 13.36 -3.55 -16.74
N GLU A 82 14.24 -3.77 -15.77
CA GLU A 82 15.29 -4.78 -15.84
C GLU A 82 15.13 -5.87 -14.76
N PHE A 83 13.93 -5.96 -14.15
CA PHE A 83 13.67 -6.82 -12.99
C PHE A 83 14.17 -8.25 -13.18
N GLU A 84 13.68 -8.91 -14.24
CA GLU A 84 13.92 -10.33 -14.50
C GLU A 84 15.37 -10.59 -14.86
N ARG A 85 16.03 -9.65 -15.55
CA ARG A 85 17.42 -9.81 -15.98
C ARG A 85 18.42 -9.58 -14.85
N LEU A 86 18.17 -8.57 -14.00
CA LEU A 86 19.15 -8.11 -13.01
C LEU A 86 18.87 -8.61 -11.61
N PHE A 87 17.61 -8.84 -11.25
CA PHE A 87 17.23 -9.05 -9.85
C PHE A 87 16.66 -10.45 -9.61
N VAL A 88 16.54 -11.32 -10.63
CA VAL A 88 16.10 -12.72 -10.47
C VAL A 88 17.28 -13.66 -10.68
N GLY A 89 17.51 -14.59 -9.74
CA GLY A 89 18.56 -15.60 -9.82
C GLY A 89 18.92 -16.17 -8.45
N GLU A 90 19.71 -17.25 -8.43
CA GLU A 90 20.10 -17.97 -7.22
C GLU A 90 20.88 -17.11 -6.21
N HIS A 91 21.56 -16.06 -6.68
CA HIS A 91 22.37 -15.18 -5.85
C HIS A 91 21.65 -13.88 -5.44
N GLU A 92 20.40 -13.70 -5.84
CA GLU A 92 19.64 -12.50 -5.54
C GLU A 92 18.79 -12.65 -4.27
N THR A 93 18.68 -11.56 -3.51
CA THR A 93 17.80 -11.46 -2.33
C THR A 93 16.75 -10.39 -2.58
N ASN A 94 15.89 -10.66 -3.56
CA ASN A 94 14.81 -9.77 -4.01
C ASN A 94 13.48 -10.06 -3.28
N VAL A 95 12.40 -9.41 -3.73
CA VAL A 95 11.04 -9.66 -3.21
C VAL A 95 10.60 -11.12 -3.33
N PHE A 96 10.95 -11.83 -4.40
CA PHE A 96 10.62 -13.26 -4.56
C PHE A 96 11.32 -14.11 -3.51
N ALA A 97 12.62 -13.88 -3.30
CA ALA A 97 13.42 -14.58 -2.31
C ALA A 97 12.90 -14.31 -0.89
N LEU A 98 12.53 -13.07 -0.58
CA LEU A 98 11.95 -12.69 0.71
C LEU A 98 10.54 -13.23 0.92
N ALA A 99 9.74 -13.35 -0.15
CA ALA A 99 8.38 -13.85 -0.08
C ALA A 99 8.27 -15.38 0.10
N GLN A 100 9.35 -16.13 -0.13
CA GLN A 100 9.38 -17.58 0.13
C GLN A 100 9.02 -17.86 1.60
N PRO A 101 8.17 -18.85 1.90
CA PRO A 101 7.69 -19.16 3.26
C PRO A 101 8.75 -19.92 4.09
N GLN A 102 9.99 -19.45 4.07
CA GLN A 102 11.13 -20.05 4.76
C GLN A 102 11.63 -19.14 5.88
N GLY A 103 11.97 -19.75 7.01
CA GLY A 103 12.51 -19.05 8.17
C GLY A 103 11.52 -18.11 8.86
N ARG A 104 12.04 -17.26 9.75
CA ARG A 104 11.26 -16.27 10.49
C ARG A 104 10.60 -15.24 9.56
N PRO A 105 9.35 -14.82 9.81
CA PRO A 105 8.68 -13.83 8.98
C PRO A 105 9.24 -12.42 9.15
N VAL A 106 10.03 -12.14 10.19
CA VAL A 106 10.60 -10.81 10.46
C VAL A 106 12.10 -10.90 10.67
N GLY A 107 12.84 -10.00 10.02
CA GLY A 107 14.27 -9.81 10.24
C GLY A 107 15.16 -10.85 9.59
N ARG A 108 14.78 -11.45 8.46
CA ARG A 108 15.72 -12.28 7.68
C ARG A 108 16.97 -11.49 7.28
N LEU A 109 16.83 -10.18 7.07
CA LEU A 109 17.90 -9.23 6.73
C LEU A 109 18.48 -8.49 7.94
N LEU A 110 18.13 -8.89 9.17
CA LEU A 110 18.71 -8.28 10.39
C LEU A 110 20.22 -8.55 10.50
N ALA A 111 20.65 -9.75 10.08
CA ALA A 111 22.04 -10.19 10.02
C ALA A 111 22.27 -10.98 8.73
N PRO A 112 22.27 -10.30 7.57
CA PRO A 112 22.37 -10.96 6.28
C PRO A 112 23.81 -11.44 6.06
N ASP A 113 23.96 -12.52 5.29
CA ASP A 113 25.28 -13.06 4.95
C ASP A 113 26.01 -12.20 3.89
N ALA A 114 27.24 -12.59 3.55
CA ALA A 114 28.04 -11.90 2.55
C ALA A 114 27.43 -11.94 1.14
N ARG A 115 26.49 -12.86 0.84
CA ARG A 115 25.87 -12.98 -0.49
C ARG A 115 24.90 -11.82 -0.72
N TYR A 116 24.14 -11.44 0.31
CA TYR A 116 23.25 -10.27 0.25
C TYR A 116 23.99 -9.01 -0.20
N PHE A 117 25.14 -8.71 0.41
CA PHE A 117 25.93 -7.52 0.08
C PHE A 117 26.58 -7.55 -1.31
N ARG A 118 26.66 -8.73 -1.95
CA ARG A 118 27.12 -8.90 -3.33
C ARG A 118 25.99 -8.88 -4.36
N SER A 119 24.73 -8.99 -3.93
CA SER A 119 23.58 -9.02 -4.82
C SER A 119 23.38 -7.69 -5.56
N ASN A 120 22.75 -7.74 -6.73
CA ASN A 120 22.30 -6.56 -7.46
C ASN A 120 21.22 -5.82 -6.66
N THR A 121 20.33 -6.55 -5.98
CA THR A 121 19.32 -5.96 -5.10
C THR A 121 19.94 -5.01 -4.08
N TYR A 122 21.01 -5.42 -3.40
CA TYR A 122 21.71 -4.53 -2.48
C TYR A 122 22.44 -3.40 -3.20
N ASN A 123 23.23 -3.71 -4.22
CA ASN A 123 24.16 -2.73 -4.80
C ASN A 123 23.48 -1.68 -5.69
N LEU A 124 22.44 -2.05 -6.42
CA LEU A 124 21.76 -1.19 -7.40
C LEU A 124 20.47 -0.57 -6.88
N LEU A 125 19.86 -1.12 -5.82
CA LEU A 125 18.64 -0.57 -5.23
C LEU A 125 18.90 -0.02 -3.82
N VAL A 126 19.28 -0.87 -2.87
CA VAL A 126 19.40 -0.48 -1.45
C VAL A 126 20.52 0.56 -1.26
N ARG A 127 21.74 0.25 -1.69
CA ARG A 127 22.90 1.13 -1.57
C ARG A 127 22.78 2.37 -2.44
N ALA A 128 22.20 2.23 -3.65
CA ALA A 128 21.98 3.36 -4.56
C ALA A 128 21.00 4.39 -3.97
N SER A 129 20.05 3.95 -3.16
CA SER A 129 19.14 4.81 -2.38
C SER A 129 19.76 5.36 -1.08
N GLY A 130 21.07 5.14 -0.84
CA GLY A 130 21.77 5.62 0.36
C GLY A 130 21.58 4.73 1.60
N HIS A 131 20.94 3.57 1.46
CA HIS A 131 20.64 2.67 2.57
C HIS A 131 21.75 1.63 2.78
N ARG A 132 21.90 1.16 4.02
CA ARG A 132 22.86 0.09 4.38
C ARG A 132 22.23 -1.04 5.17
N HIS A 133 21.29 -0.72 6.05
CA HIS A 133 20.64 -1.69 6.92
C HIS A 133 19.20 -1.89 6.48
N THR A 134 18.76 -3.15 6.46
CA THR A 134 17.40 -3.53 6.04
C THR A 134 16.76 -4.39 7.12
N LEU A 135 15.53 -4.07 7.51
CA LEU A 135 14.68 -4.91 8.34
C LEU A 135 13.44 -5.29 7.52
N ASP A 136 13.29 -6.56 7.23
CA ASP A 136 12.18 -7.10 6.44
C ASP A 136 11.08 -7.70 7.32
N LEU A 137 9.86 -7.69 6.80
CA LEU A 137 8.72 -8.44 7.32
C LEU A 137 7.95 -9.05 6.15
N ARG A 138 7.58 -10.32 6.30
CA ARG A 138 6.71 -11.07 5.40
C ARG A 138 5.31 -11.17 5.99
N VAL A 139 4.30 -10.74 5.24
CA VAL A 139 2.90 -10.85 5.63
C VAL A 139 2.31 -12.11 5.00
N GLU A 140 2.17 -13.14 5.82
CA GLU A 140 1.51 -14.40 5.43
C GLU A 140 0.04 -14.39 5.89
N VAL A 141 -0.86 -14.86 5.04
CA VAL A 141 -2.27 -15.07 5.38
C VAL A 141 -2.72 -16.47 4.96
N GLN A 142 -3.85 -16.93 5.49
CA GLN A 142 -4.41 -18.22 5.06
C GLN A 142 -5.02 -18.07 3.66
N GLY A 143 -4.53 -18.88 2.73
CA GLY A 143 -5.09 -19.05 1.39
C GLY A 143 -5.81 -20.40 1.23
N PRO A 144 -6.40 -20.68 0.05
CA PRO A 144 -7.19 -21.89 -0.19
C PRO A 144 -6.40 -23.20 -0.04
N THR A 145 -5.10 -23.17 -0.34
CA THR A 145 -4.20 -24.34 -0.34
C THR A 145 -3.19 -24.32 0.80
N GLY A 146 -3.29 -23.35 1.72
CA GLY A 146 -2.36 -23.14 2.82
C GLY A 146 -1.92 -21.68 2.96
N PRO A 147 -0.91 -21.40 3.82
CA PRO A 147 -0.37 -20.06 3.99
C PRO A 147 0.21 -19.51 2.69
N VAL A 148 -0.13 -18.26 2.36
CA VAL A 148 0.41 -17.54 1.21
C VAL A 148 0.94 -16.18 1.64
N THR A 149 2.12 -15.82 1.14
CA THR A 149 2.68 -14.48 1.32
C THR A 149 1.92 -13.48 0.45
N ARG A 150 1.33 -12.46 1.08
CA ARG A 150 0.57 -11.41 0.40
C ARG A 150 1.26 -10.06 0.38
N ALA A 151 2.29 -9.87 1.20
CA ALA A 151 3.15 -8.70 1.14
C ALA A 151 4.53 -8.95 1.74
N VAL A 152 5.49 -8.14 1.29
CA VAL A 152 6.80 -7.98 1.92
C VAL A 152 7.01 -6.50 2.23
N VAL A 153 7.32 -6.19 3.48
CA VAL A 153 7.75 -4.87 3.94
C VAL A 153 9.26 -4.89 4.06
N ALA A 154 9.92 -3.83 3.62
CA ALA A 154 11.33 -3.57 3.89
C ALA A 154 11.48 -2.18 4.51
N LEU A 155 12.13 -2.10 5.66
CA LEU A 155 12.49 -0.85 6.34
C LEU A 155 13.99 -0.64 6.20
N PHE A 156 14.39 0.60 5.91
CA PHE A 156 15.76 0.92 5.60
C PHE A 156 16.34 1.93 6.58
N ARG A 157 17.65 1.83 6.82
CA ARG A 157 18.44 2.88 7.46
C ARG A 157 19.71 3.15 6.66
N ALA A 158 20.11 4.40 6.64
CA ALA A 158 21.42 4.85 6.20
C ALA A 158 22.54 4.19 7.03
N PRO A 159 23.81 4.24 6.57
CA PRO A 159 24.94 3.78 7.36
C PRO A 159 24.97 4.40 8.76
N GLY A 160 25.20 3.58 9.78
CA GLY A 160 25.32 4.04 11.16
C GLY A 160 24.74 3.02 12.13
N ARG A 161 23.52 3.26 12.60
CA ARG A 161 22.83 2.36 13.54
C ARG A 161 22.04 1.28 12.80
N ALA A 162 22.51 0.04 12.90
CA ALA A 162 21.77 -1.13 12.44
C ALA A 162 20.45 -1.31 13.21
N PHE A 163 19.53 -2.08 12.62
CA PHE A 163 18.36 -2.59 13.34
C PHE A 163 18.79 -3.72 14.30
N GLY A 164 18.09 -3.85 15.42
CA GLY A 164 18.26 -4.96 16.36
C GLY A 164 16.94 -5.68 16.67
N ASP A 165 16.98 -6.59 17.63
CA ASP A 165 15.83 -7.42 18.01
C ASP A 165 14.65 -6.58 18.57
N ALA A 166 14.94 -5.42 19.19
CA ALA A 166 13.90 -4.52 19.68
C ALA A 166 13.05 -3.94 18.54
N GLU A 167 13.69 -3.52 17.45
CA GLU A 167 13.00 -3.08 16.22
C GLU A 167 12.26 -4.22 15.53
N ALA A 168 12.86 -5.41 15.46
CA ALA A 168 12.20 -6.60 14.93
C ALA A 168 10.95 -6.98 15.75
N ALA A 169 10.98 -6.82 17.07
CA ALA A 169 9.84 -7.06 17.95
C ALA A 169 8.73 -6.01 17.75
N LEU A 170 9.08 -4.74 17.52
CA LEU A 170 8.12 -3.69 17.14
C LEU A 170 7.40 -4.05 15.84
N LEU A 171 8.15 -4.46 14.82
CA LEU A 171 7.61 -4.82 13.52
C LEU A 171 6.77 -6.11 13.58
N THR A 172 7.21 -7.10 14.36
CA THR A 172 6.42 -8.33 14.63
C THR A 172 5.04 -8.00 15.20
N ARG A 173 4.92 -7.02 16.10
CA ARG A 173 3.62 -6.61 16.66
C ARG A 173 2.69 -5.94 15.65
N ALA A 174 3.22 -5.41 14.55
CA ALA A 174 2.42 -4.83 13.47
C ALA A 174 1.79 -5.90 12.55
N LEU A 175 2.33 -7.12 12.55
CA LEU A 175 1.94 -8.21 11.66
C LEU A 175 0.43 -8.52 11.70
N PRO A 176 -0.25 -8.64 12.86
CA PRO A 176 -1.68 -8.94 12.89
C PRO A 176 -2.56 -7.85 12.29
N SER A 177 -2.12 -6.58 12.33
CA SER A 177 -2.84 -5.49 11.65
C SER A 177 -2.62 -5.60 10.14
N LEU A 178 -1.39 -5.81 9.68
CA LEU A 178 -1.09 -6.00 8.26
C LEU A 178 -1.84 -7.18 7.62
N GLN A 179 -1.92 -8.32 8.33
CA GLN A 179 -2.67 -9.49 7.87
C GLN A 179 -4.17 -9.19 7.68
N ARG A 180 -4.74 -8.32 8.52
CA ARG A 180 -6.15 -7.92 8.43
C ARG A 180 -6.48 -7.13 7.16
N ALA A 181 -5.50 -6.52 6.50
CA ALA A 181 -5.70 -5.87 5.20
C ALA A 181 -6.16 -6.84 4.10
N PHE A 182 -5.92 -8.15 4.29
CA PHE A 182 -6.30 -9.21 3.36
C PHE A 182 -7.44 -10.08 3.88
N ALA A 183 -8.03 -9.75 5.04
CA ALA A 183 -9.12 -10.56 5.58
C ALA A 183 -10.34 -10.51 4.65
N PRO A 184 -10.98 -11.66 4.35
CA PRO A 184 -12.22 -11.70 3.60
C PRO A 184 -13.34 -11.09 4.46
N GLY A 185 -13.50 -9.77 4.37
CA GLY A 185 -14.21 -8.99 5.36
C GLY A 185 -14.85 -7.74 4.78
N GLY A 186 -15.68 -7.91 3.76
CA GLY A 186 -16.62 -6.90 3.31
C GLY A 186 -15.99 -5.78 2.49
N VAL A 187 -15.62 -6.08 1.24
CA VAL A 187 -15.55 -5.07 0.19
C VAL A 187 -16.97 -4.50 0.05
N ARG A 188 -17.29 -3.48 0.84
CA ARG A 188 -18.41 -2.61 0.51
C ARG A 188 -18.10 -2.03 -0.87
N PRO A 189 -19.12 -1.83 -1.73
CA PRO A 189 -18.90 -1.17 -3.01
C PRO A 189 -18.09 0.08 -2.75
N LEU A 190 -16.96 0.21 -3.45
CA LEU A 190 -16.15 1.42 -3.39
C LEU A 190 -17.08 2.59 -3.64
N GLN A 191 -17.38 3.35 -2.58
CA GLN A 191 -17.98 4.66 -2.74
C GLN A 191 -16.86 5.55 -3.23
N ALA A 192 -16.54 5.43 -4.52
CA ALA A 192 -15.57 6.29 -5.17
C ALA A 192 -16.01 7.73 -4.92
N GLN A 193 -15.09 8.57 -4.46
CA GLN A 193 -15.31 9.99 -4.62
C GLN A 193 -15.48 10.30 -6.11
N PRO A 194 -16.22 11.37 -6.46
CA PRO A 194 -16.05 11.93 -7.80
C PRO A 194 -14.54 12.10 -8.04
N PRO A 195 -14.08 11.81 -9.25
CA PRO A 195 -12.66 11.69 -9.51
C PRO A 195 -11.91 12.96 -9.16
N GLN A 196 -10.82 12.78 -8.42
CA GLN A 196 -9.94 13.86 -8.03
C GLN A 196 -8.71 13.86 -8.95
N GLY A 197 -8.47 14.99 -9.62
CA GLY A 197 -7.31 15.17 -10.50
C GLY A 197 -7.64 15.05 -11.99
N ALA A 198 -6.61 15.21 -12.81
CA ALA A 198 -6.73 15.14 -14.27
C ALA A 198 -6.89 13.68 -14.74
N ASN A 199 -7.73 13.48 -15.75
CA ASN A 199 -7.78 12.24 -16.49
C ASN A 199 -6.55 12.14 -17.39
N GLY A 200 -5.91 10.97 -17.40
CA GLY A 200 -4.89 10.64 -18.39
C GLY A 200 -5.51 9.92 -19.58
N HIS A 201 -4.97 10.16 -20.77
CA HIS A 201 -5.41 9.52 -21.99
C HIS A 201 -4.25 8.86 -22.73
N VAL A 202 -4.50 7.64 -23.22
CA VAL A 202 -3.60 6.92 -24.14
C VAL A 202 -4.41 6.50 -25.36
N VAL A 203 -3.94 6.81 -26.55
CA VAL A 203 -4.50 6.30 -27.80
C VAL A 203 -3.72 5.06 -28.19
N LEU A 204 -4.42 3.97 -28.49
CA LEU A 204 -3.87 2.71 -28.93
C LEU A 204 -4.33 2.42 -30.35
N ASP A 205 -3.47 1.82 -31.16
CA ASP A 205 -3.87 1.24 -32.44
C ASP A 205 -4.78 0.04 -32.20
N ALA A 206 -5.95 -0.02 -32.83
CA ALA A 206 -6.93 -1.06 -32.52
C ALA A 206 -6.54 -2.45 -33.04
N ALA A 207 -5.72 -2.52 -34.11
CA ALA A 207 -5.32 -3.79 -34.71
C ALA A 207 -4.22 -4.46 -33.89
N SER A 208 -3.23 -3.68 -33.45
CA SER A 208 -2.04 -4.17 -32.77
C SER A 208 -2.12 -4.01 -31.24
N GLY A 209 -2.96 -3.11 -30.73
CA GLY A 209 -3.06 -2.78 -29.31
C GLY A 209 -1.91 -1.90 -28.80
N HIS A 210 -1.01 -1.46 -29.68
CA HIS A 210 0.16 -0.68 -29.30
C HIS A 210 -0.20 0.77 -28.98
N PRO A 211 0.40 1.38 -27.93
CA PRO A 211 0.26 2.81 -27.66
C PRO A 211 0.83 3.65 -28.81
N VAL A 212 0.04 4.62 -29.27
CA VAL A 212 0.38 5.57 -30.35
C VAL A 212 0.61 6.97 -29.78
N LEU A 213 -0.25 7.42 -28.87
CA LEU A 213 -0.17 8.73 -28.21
C LEU A 213 -0.49 8.59 -26.73
N ALA A 214 0.09 9.45 -25.90
CA ALA A 214 -0.26 9.59 -24.50
C ALA A 214 -0.11 11.04 -24.05
N ASP A 215 -0.98 11.50 -23.16
CA ASP A 215 -0.80 12.78 -22.49
C ASP A 215 0.05 12.66 -21.21
N ASP A 216 0.56 13.80 -20.72
CA ASP A 216 1.42 13.84 -19.53
C ASP A 216 0.70 13.29 -18.27
N ALA A 217 -0.62 13.46 -18.20
CA ALA A 217 -1.42 12.94 -17.09
C ALA A 217 -1.43 11.40 -17.07
N ALA A 218 -1.56 10.74 -18.23
CA ALA A 218 -1.46 9.29 -18.34
C ALA A 218 -0.08 8.79 -17.95
N ILE A 219 0.98 9.45 -18.45
CA ILE A 219 2.37 9.12 -18.10
C ILE A 219 2.56 9.21 -16.58
N ALA A 220 2.16 10.30 -15.95
CA ALA A 220 2.29 10.49 -14.50
C ALA A 220 1.48 9.45 -13.70
N LEU A 221 0.26 9.11 -14.13
CA LEU A 221 -0.56 8.09 -13.48
C LEU A 221 0.07 6.70 -13.56
N LEU A 222 0.59 6.31 -14.73
CA LEU A 222 1.24 5.01 -14.93
C LEU A 222 2.56 4.90 -14.15
N GLN A 223 3.36 5.98 -14.09
CA GLN A 223 4.59 6.00 -13.27
C GLN A 223 4.28 5.79 -11.78
N ARG A 224 3.21 6.41 -11.28
CA ARG A 224 2.81 6.33 -9.87
C ARG A 224 2.09 5.04 -9.50
N ALA A 225 1.61 4.28 -10.49
CA ALA A 225 0.84 3.07 -10.26
C ALA A 225 1.65 1.97 -9.52
N GLY A 226 2.98 1.96 -9.68
CA GLY A 226 3.85 0.99 -9.02
C GLY A 226 3.55 -0.47 -9.38
N LEU A 227 2.87 -0.71 -10.51
CA LEU A 227 2.47 -2.05 -10.94
C LEU A 227 3.60 -2.73 -11.71
N ARG A 228 3.74 -4.05 -11.51
CA ARG A 228 4.75 -4.86 -12.18
C ARG A 228 4.58 -4.77 -13.70
N GLY A 229 5.67 -4.44 -14.39
CA GLY A 229 5.72 -4.40 -15.85
C GLY A 229 4.98 -3.22 -16.50
N LEU A 230 4.47 -2.26 -15.70
CA LEU A 230 4.13 -0.91 -16.18
C LEU A 230 5.32 0.06 -16.06
N GLY A 231 6.53 -0.47 -16.03
CA GLY A 231 7.75 0.33 -16.05
C GLY A 231 7.76 1.22 -17.29
N LEU A 232 7.78 2.53 -17.06
CA LEU A 232 7.95 3.46 -18.16
C LEU A 232 9.43 3.50 -18.55
N GLN A 233 9.71 3.18 -19.81
CA GLN A 233 11.06 3.25 -20.35
C GLN A 233 11.29 4.68 -20.86
N HIS A 234 12.21 5.40 -20.24
CA HIS A 234 12.65 6.69 -20.75
C HIS A 234 13.71 6.43 -21.82
N ASN A 235 13.47 6.90 -23.04
CA ASN A 235 14.41 6.84 -24.14
C ASN A 235 14.69 8.26 -24.68
N PRO A 236 15.72 8.45 -25.53
CA PRO A 236 16.05 9.77 -26.07
C PRO A 236 14.93 10.44 -26.90
N LEU A 237 13.95 9.64 -27.36
CA LEU A 237 12.80 10.06 -28.16
C LEU A 237 11.53 10.29 -27.32
N GLY A 238 11.57 10.04 -26.01
CA GLY A 238 10.44 10.20 -25.09
C GLY A 238 10.21 9.00 -24.16
N THR A 239 9.01 8.94 -23.60
CA THR A 239 8.59 7.86 -22.69
C THR A 239 7.89 6.76 -23.49
N ALA A 240 8.48 5.56 -23.54
CA ALA A 240 7.88 4.40 -24.17
C ALA A 240 6.93 3.68 -23.19
N LEU A 241 5.68 3.53 -23.63
CA LEU A 241 4.66 2.73 -22.96
C LEU A 241 4.77 1.25 -23.37
N PRO A 242 4.45 0.29 -22.49
CA PRO A 242 4.45 -1.13 -22.85
C PRO A 242 3.49 -1.43 -24.02
N PRO A 243 3.89 -2.28 -24.99
CA PRO A 243 3.04 -2.62 -26.13
C PRO A 243 1.76 -3.38 -25.74
N ASP A 244 1.81 -4.10 -24.62
CA ASP A 244 0.71 -4.88 -24.05
C ASP A 244 -0.04 -4.13 -22.92
N LEU A 245 -0.06 -2.80 -22.98
CA LEU A 245 -0.61 -1.92 -21.93
C LEU A 245 -2.05 -2.28 -21.51
N LEU A 246 -2.94 -2.53 -22.48
CA LEU A 246 -4.33 -2.93 -22.20
C LEU A 246 -4.40 -4.22 -21.39
N HIS A 247 -3.56 -5.20 -21.72
CA HIS A 247 -3.51 -6.48 -21.01
C HIS A 247 -3.02 -6.30 -19.57
N ARG A 248 -1.95 -5.52 -19.36
CA ARG A 248 -1.38 -5.24 -18.03
C ARG A 248 -2.36 -4.49 -17.13
N LEU A 249 -3.14 -3.58 -17.71
CA LEU A 249 -4.21 -2.87 -16.99
C LEU A 249 -5.49 -3.70 -16.87
N LYS A 250 -5.55 -4.90 -17.43
CA LYS A 250 -6.77 -5.74 -17.46
C LYS A 250 -7.97 -4.98 -18.06
N ALA A 251 -7.71 -4.02 -18.94
CA ALA A 251 -8.71 -3.15 -19.55
C ALA A 251 -9.25 -3.80 -20.83
N ARG A 252 -10.58 -3.72 -21.03
CA ARG A 252 -11.26 -4.20 -22.23
C ARG A 252 -12.19 -3.11 -22.76
N PRO A 253 -12.34 -2.97 -24.10
CA PRO A 253 -13.29 -2.02 -24.66
C PRO A 253 -14.69 -2.17 -24.05
N GLY A 254 -15.26 -1.07 -23.56
CA GLY A 254 -16.57 -1.04 -22.92
C GLY A 254 -16.60 -1.51 -21.47
N GLN A 255 -15.47 -1.89 -20.87
CA GLN A 255 -15.37 -2.29 -19.46
C GLN A 255 -14.39 -1.38 -18.70
N SER A 256 -14.72 -1.10 -17.44
CA SER A 256 -13.79 -0.46 -16.51
C SER A 256 -13.04 -1.52 -15.73
N SER A 257 -11.72 -1.35 -15.66
CA SER A 257 -10.83 -2.12 -14.78
C SER A 257 -10.43 -1.25 -13.59
N HIS A 258 -10.25 -1.87 -12.44
CA HIS A 258 -9.91 -1.19 -11.19
C HIS A 258 -8.68 -1.88 -10.58
N LEU A 259 -7.55 -1.20 -10.58
CA LEU A 259 -6.29 -1.74 -10.09
C LEU A 259 -5.90 -1.03 -8.79
N PRO A 260 -5.73 -1.76 -7.67
CA PRO A 260 -5.18 -1.19 -6.45
C PRO A 260 -3.76 -0.67 -6.69
N VAL A 261 -3.49 0.60 -6.36
CA VAL A 261 -2.20 1.27 -6.57
C VAL A 261 -1.86 2.16 -5.38
N PRO A 262 -0.61 2.63 -5.21
CA PRO A 262 -0.26 3.51 -4.11
C PRO A 262 -1.14 4.76 -4.04
N GLY A 263 -1.83 4.94 -2.93
CA GLY A 263 -2.69 6.10 -2.68
C GLY A 263 -4.11 5.98 -3.25
N GLY A 264 -4.51 4.85 -3.84
CA GLY A 264 -5.88 4.66 -4.27
C GLY A 264 -6.10 3.48 -5.21
N ILE A 265 -6.98 3.68 -6.19
CA ILE A 265 -7.35 2.70 -7.21
C ILE A 265 -7.26 3.37 -8.56
N LEU A 266 -6.41 2.83 -9.44
CA LEU A 266 -6.35 3.27 -10.82
C LEU A 266 -7.53 2.64 -11.57
N GLN A 267 -8.46 3.48 -12.01
CA GLN A 267 -9.47 3.10 -12.98
C GLN A 267 -8.89 3.24 -14.38
N ALA A 268 -9.00 2.18 -15.17
CA ALA A 268 -8.64 2.17 -16.58
C ALA A 268 -9.86 1.75 -17.41
N GLN A 269 -10.29 2.62 -18.32
CA GLN A 269 -11.45 2.43 -19.17
C GLN A 269 -11.06 2.54 -20.64
N ALA A 270 -11.35 1.51 -21.42
CA ALA A 270 -11.08 1.52 -22.85
C ALA A 270 -12.36 1.82 -23.64
N HIS A 271 -12.25 2.73 -24.60
CA HIS A 271 -13.32 3.19 -25.49
C HIS A 271 -12.89 2.98 -26.93
N ALA A 272 -13.71 2.27 -27.72
CA ALA A 272 -13.47 2.18 -29.15
C ALA A 272 -13.71 3.55 -29.80
N LEU A 273 -12.75 4.02 -30.60
CA LEU A 273 -12.91 5.23 -31.39
C LEU A 273 -13.39 4.87 -32.80
N HIS A 274 -14.32 5.67 -33.32
CA HIS A 274 -14.78 5.52 -34.70
C HIS A 274 -13.76 6.12 -35.66
N ALA A 275 -13.24 5.30 -36.56
CA ALA A 275 -12.37 5.77 -37.63
C ALA A 275 -13.16 6.65 -38.61
N THR A 276 -12.60 7.81 -38.96
CA THR A 276 -13.04 8.60 -40.11
C THR A 276 -12.45 8.04 -41.40
N PRO A 277 -13.00 8.35 -42.59
CA PRO A 277 -12.45 7.89 -43.86
C PRO A 277 -10.95 8.23 -43.99
N GLY A 278 -10.12 7.22 -44.25
CA GLY A 278 -8.67 7.36 -44.35
C GLY A 278 -7.90 7.22 -43.02
N SER A 279 -8.58 7.04 -41.89
CA SER A 279 -7.96 6.83 -40.58
C SER A 279 -7.96 5.36 -40.15
N ALA A 280 -6.95 4.96 -39.39
CA ALA A 280 -6.92 3.65 -38.74
C ALA A 280 -7.91 3.60 -37.55
N ALA A 281 -8.42 2.41 -37.25
CA ALA A 281 -9.22 2.19 -36.05
C ALA A 281 -8.35 2.32 -34.79
N GLN A 282 -8.89 2.96 -33.75
CA GLN A 282 -8.15 3.26 -32.52
C GLN A 282 -8.98 2.96 -31.28
N VAL A 283 -8.29 2.82 -30.15
CA VAL A 283 -8.88 2.69 -28.83
C VAL A 283 -8.36 3.81 -27.95
N LEU A 284 -9.27 4.56 -27.31
CA LEU A 284 -8.93 5.52 -26.27
C LEU A 284 -8.96 4.83 -24.90
N LEU A 285 -7.84 4.82 -24.22
CA LEU A 285 -7.73 4.40 -22.83
C LEU A 285 -7.72 5.64 -21.93
N THR A 286 -8.74 5.76 -21.09
CA THR A 286 -8.83 6.78 -20.04
C THR A 286 -8.35 6.19 -18.73
N LEU A 287 -7.41 6.89 -18.08
CA LEU A 287 -6.82 6.55 -16.79
C LEU A 287 -7.23 7.58 -15.75
N GLN A 288 -7.59 7.11 -14.56
CA GLN A 288 -8.04 7.98 -13.49
C GLN A 288 -7.73 7.38 -12.13
N LEU A 289 -7.07 8.13 -11.24
CA LEU A 289 -6.85 7.70 -9.88
C LEU A 289 -8.06 8.04 -9.00
N GLN A 290 -8.71 7.02 -8.46
CA GLN A 290 -9.78 7.16 -7.49
C GLN A 290 -9.23 6.98 -6.09
N ARG A 291 -9.48 7.95 -5.21
CA ARG A 291 -9.15 7.83 -3.78
C ARG A 291 -10.36 7.26 -3.02
N PRO A 292 -10.25 6.07 -2.40
CA PRO A 292 -11.33 5.52 -1.60
C PRO A 292 -11.65 6.42 -0.40
N ARG A 293 -12.92 6.83 -0.25
CA ARG A 293 -13.39 7.68 0.87
C ARG A 293 -13.02 7.14 2.24
N GLN A 294 -12.93 5.82 2.33
CA GLN A 294 -12.58 5.09 3.55
C GLN A 294 -11.23 5.54 4.12
N ILE A 295 -10.26 5.87 3.27
CA ILE A 295 -8.94 6.36 3.70
C ILE A 295 -9.09 7.74 4.36
N ASP A 296 -9.87 8.64 3.75
CA ASP A 296 -10.08 9.99 4.28
C ASP A 296 -10.86 9.98 5.58
N VAL A 297 -11.86 9.09 5.71
CA VAL A 297 -12.58 8.87 6.97
C VAL A 297 -11.60 8.51 8.08
N VAL A 298 -10.70 7.54 7.87
CA VAL A 298 -9.71 7.16 8.88
C VAL A 298 -8.78 8.32 9.22
N HIS A 299 -8.35 9.10 8.23
CA HIS A 299 -7.53 10.29 8.47
C HIS A 299 -8.25 11.32 9.32
N ARG A 300 -9.50 11.67 8.98
CA ARG A 300 -10.30 12.62 9.76
C ARG A 300 -10.54 12.13 11.18
N VAL A 301 -10.91 10.85 11.35
CA VAL A 301 -11.11 10.24 12.68
C VAL A 301 -9.85 10.36 13.53
N LEU A 302 -8.67 10.07 12.97
CA LEU A 302 -7.40 10.13 13.70
C LEU A 302 -6.93 11.54 14.08
N GLN A 303 -7.54 12.59 13.49
CA GLN A 303 -7.31 13.98 13.89
C GLN A 303 -8.18 14.40 15.09
N LEU A 304 -9.24 13.65 15.40
CA LEU A 304 -10.09 13.95 16.55
C LEU A 304 -9.35 13.60 17.86
N PRO A 305 -9.51 14.39 18.93
CA PRO A 305 -8.94 14.09 20.25
C PRO A 305 -9.74 13.00 20.97
N LEU A 306 -9.86 11.82 20.36
CA LEU A 306 -10.63 10.69 20.87
C LEU A 306 -9.72 9.58 21.41
N THR A 307 -10.29 8.75 22.29
CA THR A 307 -9.65 7.51 22.74
C THR A 307 -9.63 6.45 21.63
N PRO A 308 -8.79 5.41 21.73
CA PRO A 308 -8.72 4.42 20.67
C PRO A 308 -10.04 3.75 20.32
N LEU A 309 -10.81 3.34 21.33
CA LEU A 309 -12.13 2.75 21.14
C LEU A 309 -13.12 3.73 20.51
N GLN A 310 -13.05 5.02 20.87
CA GLN A 310 -13.90 6.05 20.27
C GLN A 310 -13.56 6.29 18.80
N HIS A 311 -12.28 6.24 18.40
CA HIS A 311 -11.91 6.26 16.98
C HIS A 311 -12.51 5.07 16.22
N GLU A 312 -12.48 3.86 16.79
CA GLU A 312 -13.09 2.69 16.14
C GLU A 312 -14.59 2.89 15.93
N ILE A 313 -15.31 3.38 16.95
CA ILE A 313 -16.75 3.67 16.86
C ILE A 313 -17.02 4.79 15.82
N ALA A 314 -16.24 5.87 15.83
CA ALA A 314 -16.38 6.98 14.88
C ALA A 314 -16.09 6.53 13.43
N ALA A 315 -15.07 5.69 13.24
CA ALA A 315 -14.74 5.12 11.94
C ALA A 315 -15.91 4.29 11.40
N LEU A 316 -16.61 3.52 12.23
CA LEU A 316 -17.81 2.79 11.80
C LEU A 316 -18.90 3.73 11.24
N ALA A 317 -19.14 4.88 11.89
CA ALA A 317 -20.08 5.88 11.37
C ALA A 317 -19.64 6.43 10.01
N GLY A 318 -18.38 6.89 9.91
CA GLY A 318 -17.83 7.45 8.67
C GLY A 318 -17.81 6.45 7.51
N LEU A 319 -17.53 5.17 7.79
CA LEU A 319 -17.58 4.06 6.82
C LEU A 319 -19.01 3.62 6.49
N GLY A 320 -20.02 4.17 7.17
CA GLY A 320 -21.45 3.99 6.92
C GLY A 320 -22.06 2.73 7.50
N HIS A 321 -21.47 2.20 8.57
CA HIS A 321 -22.13 1.16 9.35
C HIS A 321 -23.33 1.73 10.08
N ALA A 322 -24.32 0.87 10.30
CA ALA A 322 -25.44 1.23 11.16
C ALA A 322 -24.91 1.32 12.60
N ARG A 323 -25.50 2.22 13.40
CA ARG A 323 -25.19 2.29 14.84
C ARG A 323 -25.32 0.93 15.53
N ALA A 324 -26.30 0.12 15.12
CA ALA A 324 -26.53 -1.23 15.65
C ALA A 324 -25.34 -2.19 15.42
N ASP A 325 -24.51 -1.94 14.40
CA ASP A 325 -23.34 -2.78 14.09
C ASP A 325 -22.20 -2.60 15.10
N CYS A 326 -22.21 -1.53 15.90
CA CYS A 326 -21.11 -1.18 16.79
C CYS A 326 -20.83 -2.29 17.81
N THR A 327 -21.85 -2.86 18.42
CA THR A 327 -21.69 -3.91 19.44
C THR A 327 -21.00 -5.14 18.87
N ALA A 328 -21.43 -5.61 17.70
CA ALA A 328 -20.84 -6.77 17.04
C ALA A 328 -19.39 -6.53 16.57
N ARG A 329 -19.03 -5.28 16.26
CA ARG A 329 -17.73 -4.92 15.68
C ARG A 329 -16.68 -4.45 16.68
N THR A 330 -17.13 -3.90 17.81
CA THR A 330 -16.25 -3.32 18.85
C THR A 330 -16.31 -4.08 20.18
N GLY A 331 -17.32 -4.95 20.36
CA GLY A 331 -17.57 -5.64 21.63
C GLY A 331 -18.16 -4.75 22.74
N VAL A 332 -18.48 -3.49 22.44
CA VAL A 332 -19.01 -2.52 23.40
C VAL A 332 -20.52 -2.71 23.58
N SER A 333 -20.99 -2.82 24.83
CA SER A 333 -22.41 -2.92 25.14
C SER A 333 -23.19 -1.66 24.75
N ASN A 334 -24.50 -1.76 24.52
CA ASN A 334 -25.35 -0.61 24.16
C ASN A 334 -25.28 0.54 25.19
N ALA A 335 -25.18 0.21 26.48
CA ALA A 335 -25.06 1.21 27.55
C ALA A 335 -23.72 1.97 27.47
N ALA A 336 -22.61 1.23 27.30
CA ALA A 336 -21.29 1.83 27.12
C ALA A 336 -21.19 2.63 25.82
N LEU A 337 -21.80 2.13 24.74
CA LEU A 337 -21.86 2.82 23.45
C LEU A 337 -22.53 4.19 23.57
N LYS A 338 -23.62 4.32 24.34
CA LYS A 338 -24.28 5.60 24.59
C LYS A 338 -23.33 6.61 25.24
N LYS A 339 -22.53 6.17 26.22
CA LYS A 339 -21.53 7.00 26.89
C LYS A 339 -20.43 7.46 25.93
N HIS A 340 -19.87 6.55 25.15
CA HIS A 340 -18.83 6.89 24.17
C HIS A 340 -19.36 7.82 23.08
N LEU A 341 -20.58 7.57 22.60
CA LEU A 341 -21.19 8.35 21.53
C LEU A 341 -21.41 9.81 21.94
N ALA A 342 -21.81 10.08 23.19
CA ALA A 342 -21.96 11.45 23.68
C ALA A 342 -20.65 12.26 23.51
N THR A 343 -19.51 11.69 23.91
CA THR A 343 -18.20 12.33 23.73
C THR A 343 -17.81 12.43 22.26
N ILE A 344 -18.06 11.40 21.45
CA ILE A 344 -17.71 11.41 20.02
C ILE A 344 -18.46 12.52 19.29
N LEU A 345 -19.77 12.64 19.54
CA LEU A 345 -20.64 13.63 18.92
C LEU A 345 -20.23 15.06 19.31
N ASP A 346 -19.96 15.28 20.59
CA ASP A 346 -19.47 16.57 21.10
C ASP A 346 -18.14 16.98 20.44
N VAL A 347 -17.14 16.09 20.47
CA VAL A 347 -15.81 16.33 19.87
C VAL A 347 -15.88 16.52 18.35
N ALA A 348 -16.75 15.80 17.65
CA ALA A 348 -16.93 15.90 16.21
C ALA A 348 -17.90 17.02 15.78
N GLY A 349 -18.49 17.74 16.74
CA GLY A 349 -19.51 18.77 16.47
C GLY A 349 -20.76 18.24 15.75
N ALA A 350 -21.12 16.97 15.97
CA ALA A 350 -22.24 16.31 15.30
C ALA A 350 -23.46 16.16 16.22
N SER A 351 -24.67 16.35 15.68
CA SER A 351 -25.92 16.21 16.45
C SER A 351 -26.29 14.75 16.74
N ASP A 352 -25.96 13.85 15.82
CA ASP A 352 -26.36 12.44 15.84
C ASP A 352 -25.44 11.58 14.96
N TRP A 353 -25.74 10.27 14.87
CA TRP A 353 -24.97 9.30 14.09
C TRP A 353 -24.93 9.63 12.58
N GLY A 354 -26.02 10.15 12.03
CA GLY A 354 -26.11 10.54 10.63
C GLY A 354 -25.25 11.77 10.34
N ALA A 355 -25.35 12.79 11.19
CA ALA A 355 -24.51 13.99 11.11
C ALA A 355 -23.02 13.64 11.25
N LEU A 356 -22.66 12.77 12.20
CA LEU A 356 -21.28 12.27 12.37
C LEU A 356 -20.79 11.58 11.10
N ALA A 357 -21.61 10.68 10.53
CA ALA A 357 -21.27 9.98 9.31
C ALA A 357 -21.07 10.94 8.12
N GLN A 358 -21.87 12.00 8.03
CA GLN A 358 -21.72 13.02 6.99
C GLN A 358 -20.43 13.83 7.19
N HIS A 359 -20.20 14.37 8.39
CA HIS A 359 -19.00 15.14 8.74
C HIS A 359 -17.70 14.37 8.45
N LEU A 360 -17.68 13.07 8.72
CA LEU A 360 -16.49 12.25 8.48
C LEU A 360 -16.29 11.89 6.99
N ARG A 361 -17.29 12.07 6.12
CA ARG A 361 -17.18 11.76 4.68
C ARG A 361 -16.86 12.98 3.82
N THR A 362 -17.34 14.16 4.21
CA THR A 362 -17.12 15.46 3.54
C THR A 362 -15.81 16.10 3.99
#